data_AF-A0YM48-F1
#
_entry.id   AF-A0YM48-F1
#
_cell.length_a   1.000
_cell.length_b   1.000
_cell.length_c   1.000
_cell.angle_alpha   90.00
_cell.angle_beta   90.00
_cell.angle_gamma   90.00
#
_symmetry.space_group_name_H-M   'P 1'
#
loop_
_entity.id
_entity.type
_entity.pdbx_description
1 polymer ?
#
loop_
_entity_poly.entity_id
_entity_poly.type
_entity_poly.pdbx_seq_one_letter_code
_entity_poly.pdbx_strand_id
1 'polypeptide(L)' 'MLILAIILLGFWSLTGEIPYLVLCLSYVAGSSTSMLVREAIIPSTHFNIAPLLAVLLLYISLFMFIELMLTVA' A
#
# COMPACT_ATOMS: atom_id res chain seq x y z
N MET A 1 -8.11 -2.59 -6.29
CA MET A 1 -6.90 -1.71 -6.34
C MET A 1 -5.64 -2.45 -5.90
N LEU A 2 -5.69 -3.25 -4.83
CA LEU A 2 -4.57 -4.11 -4.40
C LEU A 2 -4.02 -5.07 -5.48
N ILE A 3 -4.87 -5.73 -6.26
CA ILE A 3 -4.44 -6.59 -7.38
C ILE A 3 -3.53 -5.84 -8.36
N LEU A 4 -3.85 -4.57 -8.64
CA LEU A 4 -3.07 -3.74 -9.56
C LEU A 4 -1.69 -3.44 -8.95
N ALA A 5 -1.63 -3.11 -7.66
CA ALA A 5 -0.37 -2.95 -6.94
C ALA A 5 0.50 -4.22 -6.98
N ILE A 6 -0.09 -5.40 -6.78
CA ILE A 6 0.63 -6.68 -6.83
C ILE A 6 1.23 -6.93 -8.22
N ILE A 7 0.48 -6.61 -9.28
CA ILE A 7 0.98 -6.71 -10.66
C ILE A 7 2.15 -5.76 -10.89
N LEU A 8 2.04 -4.49 -10.46
CA LEU A 8 3.13 -3.52 -10.60
C LEU A 8 4.36 -3.90 -9.77
N LEU A 9 4.17 -4.51 -8.59
CA LEU A 9 5.27 -5.01 -7.77
C LEU A 9 5.99 -6.17 -8.48
N GLY A 10 5.25 -7.06 -9.14
CA GLY A 10 5.83 -8.12 -9.98
C GLY A 10 6.62 -7.56 -11.16
N PHE A 11 6.09 -6.53 -11.82
CA PHE A 11 6.81 -5.83 -12.89
C PHE A 11 8.07 -5.14 -12.38
N TRP A 12 8.01 -4.46 -11.24
CA TRP A 12 9.20 -3.89 -10.61
C TRP A 12 10.25 -4.95 -10.28
N SER A 13 9.84 -6.09 -9.71
CA SER A 13 10.76 -7.18 -9.38
C SER A 13 11.48 -7.76 -10.60
N LEU A 14 10.91 -7.63 -11.80
CA LEU A 14 11.48 -8.11 -13.06
C LEU A 14 12.30 -7.04 -13.78
N THR A 15 11.88 -5.78 -13.72
CA THR A 15 12.48 -4.67 -14.50
C THR A 15 13.46 -3.83 -13.69
N GLY A 16 13.34 -3.82 -12.36
CA GLY A 16 14.13 -2.97 -11.47
C GLY A 16 13.81 -1.47 -11.58
N GLU A 17 12.81 -1.07 -12.36
CA GLU A 17 12.53 0.34 -12.61
C GLU A 17 11.75 0.98 -11.46
N ILE A 18 12.41 1.92 -10.77
CA ILE A 18 11.86 2.79 -9.71
C ILE A 18 10.42 3.29 -9.96
N PRO A 19 10.02 3.76 -11.17
CA PRO A 19 8.65 4.24 -11.40
C PRO A 19 7.56 3.21 -11.07
N TYR A 20 7.77 1.92 -11.33
CA TYR A 20 6.77 0.88 -11.00
C TYR A 20 6.61 0.70 -9.49
N LEU A 21 7.69 0.86 -8.73
CA LEU A 21 7.65 0.77 -7.27
C LEU A 21 6.93 1.97 -6.66
N VAL A 22 7.16 3.18 -7.16
CA VAL A 22 6.43 4.40 -6.74
C VAL A 22 4.93 4.27 -7.03
N LEU A 23 4.56 3.78 -8.21
CA LEU A 23 3.17 3.52 -8.57
C LEU A 23 2.52 2.45 -7.69
N CYS A 24 3.22 1.33 -7.45
CA CYS A 24 2.77 0.28 -6.54
C CYS A 24 2.49 0.83 -5.14
N LEU A 25 3.45 1.56 -4.56
CA LEU A 25 3.32 2.15 -3.22
C LEU A 25 2.14 3.13 -3.12
N SER A 26 1.93 3.95 -4.16
CA SER A 26 0.80 4.88 -4.25
C SER A 26 -0.55 4.14 -4.28
N TYR A 27 -0.64 3.04 -5.03
CA TYR A 27 -1.84 2.21 -5.07
C TYR A 27 -2.11 1.50 -3.73
N VAL A 28 -1.06 1.00 -3.06
CA VAL A 28 -1.19 0.37 -1.73
C VAL A 28 -1.65 1.40 -0.70
N ALA A 29 -1.03 2.58 -0.69
CA ALA A 29 -1.41 3.67 0.22
C ALA A 29 -2.86 4.11 -0.01
N GLY A 30 -3.28 4.34 -1.26
CA GLY A 30 -4.65 4.70 -1.61
C GLY A 30 -5.69 3.61 -1.29
N SER A 31 -5.34 2.34 -1.52
CA SER A 31 -6.22 1.22 -1.19
C SER A 31 -6.40 1.08 0.32
N SER A 32 -5.34 1.28 1.10
CA SER A 32 -5.41 1.22 2.56
C SER A 32 -6.18 2.40 3.15
N THR A 33 -5.93 3.63 2.69
CA THR A 33 -6.70 4.80 3.14
C THR A 33 -8.19 4.64 2.81
N SER A 34 -8.55 4.10 1.65
CA SER A 34 -9.95 3.84 1.31
C SER A 34 -10.61 2.78 2.22
N MET A 35 -9.87 1.74 2.62
CA MET A 35 -10.33 0.76 3.60
C MET A 35 -10.54 1.39 4.98
N LEU A 36 -9.61 2.23 5.44
CA LEU A 36 -9.72 2.94 6.72
C LEU A 36 -10.89 3.93 6.74
N VAL A 37 -11.07 4.69 5.66
CA VAL A 37 -12.19 5.62 5.53
C VAL A 37 -13.52 4.86 5.50
N ARG A 38 -13.60 3.71 4.83
CA ARG A 38 -14.81 2.86 4.87
C ARG A 38 -15.13 2.40 6.28
N GLU A 39 -14.12 1.93 7.02
CA GLU A 39 -14.30 1.48 8.39
C GLU A 39 -14.70 2.63 9.34
N ALA A 40 -14.18 3.84 9.10
CA ALA A 40 -14.54 5.03 9.87
C ALA A 40 -15.99 5.50 9.60
N ILE A 41 -16.51 5.32 8.39
CA ILE A 41 -17.87 5.73 8.01
C ILE A 41 -18.91 4.65 8.37
N ILE A 42 -18.59 3.38 8.12
CA ILE A 42 -19.44 2.23 8.43
C ILE A 42 -18.63 1.31 9.33
N PRO A 43 -18.63 1.55 10.66
CA PRO A 43 -17.91 0.68 11.58
C PRO A 43 -18.50 -0.72 11.50
N SER A 44 -17.69 -1.71 11.14
CA SER A 44 -18.18 -3.07 11.04
C SER A 44 -18.46 -3.62 12.45
N THR A 45 -19.67 -4.15 12.65
CA THR A 45 -20.12 -4.68 13.95
C THR A 45 -19.41 -5.97 14.36
N HIS A 46 -18.66 -6.58 13.43
CA HIS A 46 -17.83 -7.76 13.66
C HIS A 46 -16.37 -7.37 13.85
N PHE A 47 -15.67 -8.03 14.76
CA PHE A 47 -14.21 -7.93 14.95
C PHE A 47 -13.50 -8.25 13.62
N ASN A 48 -13.23 -7.22 12.81
CA ASN A 48 -12.63 -7.37 11.51
C ASN A 48 -11.17 -6.95 11.62
N ILE A 49 -10.27 -7.91 11.36
CA ILE A 49 -8.82 -7.69 11.33
C ILE A 49 -8.37 -6.90 10.10
N ALA A 50 -9.25 -6.74 9.10
CA ALA A 50 -8.96 -6.04 7.85
C ALA A 50 -8.48 -4.58 8.02
N PRO A 51 -9.15 -3.70 8.80
CA PRO A 51 -8.66 -2.35 9.07
C PRO A 51 -7.30 -2.32 9.78
N LEU A 52 -7.05 -3.23 10.73
CA LEU A 52 -5.74 -3.35 11.39
C LEU A 52 -4.64 -3.72 10.37
N LEU A 53 -4.93 -4.69 9.50
CA LEU A 53 -4.04 -5.09 8.42
C LEU A 53 -3.79 -3.95 7.44
N ALA A 54 -4.82 -3.13 7.15
CA ALA A 54 -4.71 -1.97 6.29
C ALA A 54 -3.76 -0.92 6.87
N VAL A 55 -3.88 -0.60 8.18
CA VAL A 55 -2.92 0.30 8.87
C VAL A 55 -1.50 -0.24 8.75
N LEU A 56 -1.30 -1.53 9.02
CA LEU A 56 0.02 -2.17 8.92
C LEU A 56 0.58 -2.08 7.49
N LEU A 57 -0.24 -2.36 6.49
CA LEU A 57 0.15 -2.26 5.07
C LEU A 57 0.54 -0.83 4.69
N LEU A 58 -0.19 0.16 5.20
CA LEU A 58 0.09 1.58 4.96
C LEU A 58 1.40 2.00 5.60
N TYR A 59 1.63 1.57 6.85
CA TYR A 59 2.87 1.83 7.57
C TYR A 59 4.08 1.25 6.84
N ILE A 60 4.00 -0.01 6.41
CA ILE A 60 5.06 -0.67 5.62
C ILE A 60 5.28 0.05 4.29
N SER A 61 4.20 0.45 3.61
CA SER A 61 4.28 1.21 2.34
C SER A 61 5.03 2.53 2.53
N LEU A 62 4.71 3.30 3.57
CA LEU A 62 5.43 4.55 3.88
C LEU A 62 6.90 4.30 4.21
N PHE A 63 7.20 3.26 4.98
CA PHE A 63 8.58 2.94 5.35
C PHE A 63 9.41 2.56 4.11
N MET A 64 8.85 1.72 3.23
CA MET A 64 9.48 1.34 1.97
C MET A 64 9.66 2.53 1.02
N PHE A 65 8.74 3.50 1.05
CA PHE A 65 8.85 4.73 0.27
C PHE A 65 9.99 5.63 0.78
N ILE A 66 10.14 5.75 2.11
CA ILE A 66 11.23 6.51 2.74
C ILE A 66 12.58 5.85 2.45
N GLU A 67 12.67 4.53 2.60
CA GLU A 67 13.87 3.73 2.25
C GLU A 67 14.25 3.89 0.78
N LEU A 68 13.27 3.89 -0.13
CA LEU A 68 13.52 4.14 -1.55
C LEU A 68 14.08 5.54 -1.78
N MET A 69 13.46 6.56 -1.18
CA MET A 69 13.94 7.94 -1.27
C MET A 69 15.35 8.09 -0.68
N LEU A 70 15.65 7.41 0.42
CA LEU A 70 16.99 7.40 1.04
C LEU A 70 18.02 6.68 0.16
N THR A 71 17.65 5.58 -0.49
CA THR A 71 18.51 4.83 -1.41
C THR A 71 18.81 5.60 -2.70
N VAL A 72 17.87 6.43 -3.16
CA VAL A 72 17.97 7.18 -4.42
C VAL A 72 18.56 8.59 -4.21
N ALA A 73 18.63 9.10 -2.98
CA ALA A 73 19.21 10.40 -2.62
C ALA A 73 20.73 10.35 -2.41
#